data_AF-A0AAW2TLZ6-F1
#
_entry.id   AF-A0AAW2TLZ6-F1
#
_cell.length_a   1.000
_cell.length_b   1.000
_cell.length_c   1.000
_cell.angle_alpha   90.00
_cell.angle_beta   90.00
_cell.angle_gamma   90.00
#
_symmetry.space_group_name_H-M   'P 1'
#
loop_
_entity.id
_entity.type
_entity.pdbx_description
1 polymer ?
#
loop_
_entity_poly.entity_id
_entity_poly.type
_entity_poly.pdbx_seq_one_letter_code
_entity_poly.pdbx_strand_id
1 'polypeptide(L)'
;MCSTKSEEPPRRKDKVVTSDELPMNCRTPAIIEYDGTTDPMEHLARFENAALLHRYTDGIRCRVFVTTFARTAQQWFNQLPPGAIGSFHEFRSLFLHQFASSRSSGKQS
;
A
#
# COMPACT_ATOMS: atom_id res chain seq x y z
N MET A 1 21.73 -18.12 -51.66
CA MET A 1 20.73 -18.74 -50.76
C MET A 1 20.39 -17.72 -49.69
N CYS A 2 19.14 -17.27 -49.63
CA CYS A 2 18.70 -16.20 -48.74
C CYS A 2 18.52 -16.75 -47.32
N SER A 3 19.33 -16.27 -46.37
CA SER A 3 19.25 -16.66 -44.97
C SER A 3 18.06 -15.99 -44.31
N THR A 4 17.23 -16.82 -43.73
CA THR A 4 15.94 -16.52 -43.11
C THR A 4 16.09 -15.63 -41.87
N LYS A 5 15.15 -14.68 -41.82
CA LYS A 5 14.82 -13.65 -40.83
C LYS A 5 14.94 -14.10 -39.36
N SER A 6 15.57 -13.22 -38.57
CA SER A 6 15.56 -13.19 -37.10
C SER A 6 14.15 -12.87 -36.60
N GLU A 7 13.63 -13.67 -35.67
CA GLU A 7 12.39 -13.37 -34.94
C GLU A 7 12.69 -13.46 -33.43
N GLU A 8 12.62 -12.31 -32.75
CA GLU A 8 12.86 -12.19 -31.31
C GLU A 8 11.71 -12.85 -30.53
N PRO A 9 11.98 -13.63 -29.46
CA PRO A 9 10.94 -14.19 -28.63
C PRO A 9 10.20 -13.09 -27.84
N PRO A 10 8.88 -13.18 -27.69
CA PRO A 10 8.09 -12.13 -27.04
C PRO A 10 8.51 -11.96 -25.57
N ARG A 11 8.81 -10.70 -25.22
CA ARG A 11 9.16 -10.27 -23.86
C ARG A 11 8.15 -10.80 -22.84
N ARG A 12 8.70 -11.21 -21.68
CA ARG A 12 7.98 -11.71 -20.51
C ARG A 12 6.74 -10.88 -20.28
N LYS A 13 5.61 -11.56 -20.12
CA LYS A 13 4.34 -10.97 -19.75
C LYS A 13 4.49 -10.49 -18.31
N ASP A 14 5.05 -9.31 -18.12
CA ASP A 14 4.81 -8.54 -16.90
C ASP A 14 3.29 -8.55 -16.73
N LYS A 15 2.82 -9.17 -15.66
CA LYS A 15 1.46 -8.97 -15.17
C LYS A 15 1.41 -7.50 -14.74
N VAL A 16 1.26 -6.63 -15.73
CA VAL A 16 0.66 -5.32 -15.56
C VAL A 16 -0.60 -5.56 -14.76
N VAL A 17 -0.67 -4.93 -13.59
CA VAL A 17 -1.92 -4.76 -12.84
C VAL A 17 -2.80 -3.88 -13.74
N THR A 18 -3.42 -4.50 -14.74
CA THR A 18 -4.30 -3.80 -15.68
C THR A 18 -5.64 -3.67 -14.98
N SER A 19 -5.93 -2.44 -14.56
CA SER A 19 -7.28 -1.87 -14.54
C SER A 19 -8.40 -2.72 -13.93
N ASP A 20 -8.31 -3.01 -12.63
CA ASP A 20 -9.54 -2.98 -11.83
C ASP A 20 -9.80 -1.50 -11.53
N GLU A 21 -10.64 -0.89 -12.37
CA GLU A 21 -11.10 0.48 -12.17
C GLU A 21 -11.76 0.58 -10.80
N LEU A 22 -11.25 1.48 -9.96
CA LEU A 22 -11.92 1.83 -8.72
C LEU A 22 -13.30 2.38 -9.12
N PRO A 23 -14.41 1.80 -8.62
CA PRO A 23 -15.73 2.30 -8.98
C PRO A 23 -15.77 3.79 -8.65
N MET A 24 -16.26 4.63 -9.57
CA MET A 24 -16.29 6.10 -9.45
C MET A 24 -17.08 6.62 -8.22
N ASN A 25 -17.66 5.72 -7.42
CA ASN A 25 -18.31 5.98 -6.14
C ASN A 25 -17.53 5.47 -4.92
N CYS A 26 -16.26 5.05 -5.09
CA CYS A 26 -15.30 4.89 -4.00
C CYS A 26 -15.12 6.27 -3.37
N ARG A 27 -16.08 6.63 -2.53
CA ARG A 27 -15.96 7.70 -1.56
C ARG A 27 -14.77 7.26 -0.72
N THR A 28 -13.59 7.80 -1.03
CA THR A 28 -12.50 7.86 -0.06
C THR A 28 -13.18 8.31 1.23
N PRO A 29 -13.22 7.48 2.28
CA PRO A 29 -13.83 7.89 3.54
C PRO A 29 -13.16 9.21 3.89
N ALA A 30 -13.97 10.27 4.01
CA ALA A 30 -13.54 11.66 3.95
C ALA A 30 -12.21 11.85 4.70
N ILE A 31 -11.12 11.89 3.93
CA ILE A 31 -9.75 12.25 4.28
C ILE A 31 -9.35 11.74 5.67
N ILE A 32 -9.10 10.43 5.78
CA ILE A 32 -8.22 9.94 6.85
C ILE A 32 -6.80 10.27 6.39
N GLU A 33 -6.29 11.46 6.69
CA GLU A 33 -4.90 11.83 6.42
C GLU A 33 -4.01 11.40 7.60
N TYR A 34 -2.88 10.79 7.28
CA TYR A 34 -1.86 10.37 8.22
C TYR A 34 -0.54 11.05 7.85
N ASP A 35 -0.16 12.06 8.62
CA ASP A 35 1.07 12.83 8.43
C ASP A 35 2.29 12.23 9.17
N GLY A 36 2.07 11.16 9.95
CA GLY A 36 3.08 10.54 10.80
C GLY A 36 3.07 10.98 12.26
N THR A 37 2.13 11.83 12.68
CA THR A 37 2.09 12.39 14.06
C THR A 37 1.02 11.77 14.95
N THR A 38 -0.04 11.22 14.36
CA THR A 38 -1.14 10.57 15.08
C THR A 38 -0.81 9.11 15.41
N ASP A 39 -1.59 8.51 16.31
CA ASP A 39 -1.37 7.12 16.72
C ASP A 39 -1.54 6.16 15.52
N PRO A 40 -0.49 5.40 15.15
CA PRO A 40 -0.53 4.56 13.95
C PRO A 40 -1.48 3.37 14.11
N MET A 41 -1.69 2.86 15.32
CA MET A 41 -2.65 1.77 15.54
C MET A 41 -4.09 2.28 15.39
N GLU A 42 -4.38 3.47 15.90
CA GLU A 42 -5.68 4.11 15.75
C GLU A 42 -5.99 4.42 14.27
N HIS A 43 -5.01 4.95 13.53
CA HIS A 43 -5.13 5.18 12.08
C HIS A 43 -5.44 3.88 11.33
N LEU A 44 -4.68 2.83 11.62
CA LEU A 44 -4.85 1.53 11.00
C LEU A 44 -6.22 0.92 11.32
N ALA A 45 -6.69 0.99 12.56
CA ALA A 45 -7.99 0.48 12.96
C ALA A 45 -9.14 1.20 12.26
N ARG A 46 -9.07 2.53 12.12
CA ARG A 46 -10.04 3.31 11.33
C ARG A 46 -10.05 2.89 9.87
N PHE A 47 -8.87 2.69 9.29
CA PHE A 47 -8.74 2.23 7.93
C PHE A 47 -9.32 0.82 7.74
N GLU A 48 -9.04 -0.12 8.66
CA GLU A 48 -9.56 -1.48 8.61
C GLU A 48 -11.09 -1.52 8.69
N ASN A 49 -11.70 -0.68 9.53
CA ASN A 49 -13.15 -0.53 9.59
C ASN A 49 -13.73 -0.01 8.26
N ALA A 50 -13.09 1.00 7.66
CA ALA A 50 -13.52 1.49 6.34
C ALA A 50 -13.34 0.42 5.25
N ALA A 51 -12.22 -0.28 5.25
CA ALA A 51 -11.94 -1.37 4.32
C ALA A 51 -12.97 -2.51 4.44
N LEU A 52 -13.43 -2.81 5.66
CA LEU A 52 -14.49 -3.78 5.90
C LEU A 52 -15.83 -3.32 5.33
N LEU A 53 -16.24 -2.08 5.61
CA LEU A 53 -17.50 -1.50 5.11
C LEU A 53 -17.56 -1.44 3.58
N HIS A 54 -16.44 -1.09 2.95
CA HIS A 54 -16.32 -1.03 1.49
C HIS A 54 -15.89 -2.36 0.85
N ARG A 55 -15.70 -3.42 1.65
CA ARG A 55 -15.30 -4.76 1.20
C ARG A 55 -14.04 -4.77 0.33
N TYR A 56 -13.03 -3.99 0.71
CA TYR A 56 -11.77 -3.90 -0.01
C TYR A 56 -10.99 -5.23 0.08
N THR A 57 -10.53 -5.68 -1.09
CA THR A 57 -9.52 -6.76 -1.22
C THR A 57 -8.15 -6.25 -0.82
N ASP A 58 -7.21 -7.14 -0.49
CA ASP A 58 -5.87 -6.76 -0.03
C ASP A 58 -5.13 -5.80 -0.99
N GLY A 59 -5.24 -6.02 -2.30
CA GLY A 59 -4.65 -5.12 -3.29
C GLY A 59 -5.30 -3.73 -3.32
N ILE A 60 -6.61 -3.65 -3.08
CA ILE A 60 -7.32 -2.36 -2.92
C ILE A 60 -6.90 -1.71 -1.60
N ARG A 61 -6.79 -2.48 -0.52
CA ARG A 61 -6.36 -1.97 0.79
C ARG A 61 -4.99 -1.29 0.70
N CYS A 62 -4.00 -1.92 0.08
CA CYS A 62 -2.68 -1.29 -0.09
C CYS A 62 -2.77 0.03 -0.85
N ARG A 63 -3.45 0.05 -2.01
CA ARG A 63 -3.58 1.26 -2.83
C ARG A 63 -4.28 2.38 -2.09
N VAL A 64 -5.42 2.10 -1.44
CA VAL A 64 -6.18 3.11 -0.69
C VAL A 64 -5.42 3.55 0.56
N PHE A 65 -4.72 2.65 1.25
CA PHE A 65 -3.95 3.02 2.44
C PHE A 65 -2.83 4.01 2.11
N VAL A 66 -2.13 3.86 0.98
CA VAL A 66 -1.14 4.85 0.53
C VAL A 66 -1.76 6.23 0.31
N THR A 67 -3.01 6.31 -0.17
CA THR A 67 -3.69 7.60 -0.37
C THR A 67 -3.98 8.34 0.94
N THR A 68 -3.89 7.64 2.09
CA THR A 68 -4.02 8.26 3.41
C THR A 68 -2.73 8.95 3.86
N PHE A 69 -1.58 8.65 3.26
CA PHE A 69 -0.31 9.18 3.73
C PHE A 69 -0.05 10.60 3.24
N ALA A 70 0.37 11.45 4.16
CA ALA A 70 0.85 12.80 3.89
C ALA A 70 2.24 13.00 4.49
N ARG A 71 2.94 14.04 4.01
CA ARG A 71 4.19 14.56 4.59
C ARG A 71 5.19 13.42 4.88
N THR A 72 5.51 13.18 6.16
CA THR A 72 6.49 12.21 6.61
C THR A 72 6.12 10.78 6.23
N ALA A 73 4.83 10.43 6.28
CA ALA A 73 4.36 9.10 5.89
C ALA A 73 4.51 8.84 4.39
N GLN A 74 4.25 9.86 3.57
CA GLN A 74 4.43 9.76 2.12
C GLN A 74 5.92 9.67 1.75
N GLN A 75 6.79 10.42 2.44
CA GLN A 75 8.24 10.33 2.25
C GLN A 75 8.79 8.97 2.63
N TRP A 76 8.30 8.37 3.72
CA TRP A 76 8.67 7.02 4.12
C TRP A 76 8.26 5.99 3.05
N PHE A 77 7.03 6.05 2.57
CA PHE A 77 6.55 5.12 1.55
C PHE A 77 7.39 5.19 0.27
N ASN A 78 7.78 6.40 -0.17
CA ASN A 78 8.62 6.60 -1.35
C ASN A 78 10.07 6.08 -1.19
N GLN A 79 10.52 5.83 0.05
CA GLN A 79 11.84 5.25 0.34
C GLN A 79 11.84 3.73 0.36
N LEU A 80 10.67 3.07 0.32
CA LEU A 80 10.60 1.61 0.29
C LEU A 80 11.10 1.06 -1.05
N PRO A 81 11.84 -0.06 -1.05
CA PRO A 81 12.29 -0.67 -2.30
C PRO A 81 11.09 -1.20 -3.10
N PRO A 82 11.18 -1.22 -4.44
CA PRO A 82 10.15 -1.82 -5.27
C PRO A 82 9.90 -3.27 -4.85
N GLY A 83 8.62 -3.63 -4.66
CA GLY A 83 8.23 -4.98 -4.23
C GLY A 83 8.36 -5.24 -2.72
N ALA A 84 8.67 -4.23 -1.90
CA ALA A 84 8.68 -4.38 -0.43
C ALA A 84 7.31 -4.76 0.17
N ILE A 85 6.22 -4.49 -0.56
CA ILE A 85 4.85 -4.75 -0.12
C ILE A 85 4.21 -5.74 -1.09
N GLY A 86 4.15 -7.01 -0.69
CA GLY A 86 3.46 -8.07 -1.44
C GLY A 86 1.99 -8.25 -1.02
N SER A 87 1.65 -7.84 0.19
CA SER A 87 0.33 -8.01 0.80
C SER A 87 -0.01 -6.87 1.77
N PHE A 88 -1.29 -6.72 2.11
CA PHE A 88 -1.70 -5.74 3.11
C PHE A 88 -1.14 -6.05 4.50
N HIS A 89 -0.96 -7.34 4.81
CA HIS A 89 -0.36 -7.77 6.07
C HIS A 89 1.11 -7.32 6.22
N GLU A 90 1.93 -7.49 5.17
CA GLU A 90 3.30 -6.97 5.15
C GLU A 90 3.32 -5.45 5.26
N PHE A 91 2.42 -4.78 4.55
CA PHE A 91 2.32 -3.33 4.61
C PHE A 91 2.01 -2.83 6.03
N ARG A 92 1.02 -3.45 6.70
CA ARG A 92 0.68 -3.18 8.10
C ARG A 92 1.89 -3.34 9.01
N SER A 93 2.65 -4.42 8.84
CA SER A 93 3.83 -4.69 9.66
C SER A 93 4.91 -3.62 9.48
N LEU A 94 5.24 -3.28 8.24
CA LEU A 94 6.22 -2.22 7.91
C LEU A 94 5.78 -0.85 8.44
N PHE A 95 4.50 -0.52 8.26
CA PHE A 95 3.92 0.73 8.75
C PHE A 95 3.99 0.85 10.27
N LEU A 96 3.57 -0.19 11.00
CA LEU A 96 3.65 -0.20 12.45
C LEU A 96 5.11 -0.21 12.93
N HIS A 97 6.01 -0.93 12.27
CA HIS A 97 7.43 -0.89 12.62
C HIS A 97 8.00 0.54 12.51
N GLN A 98 7.65 1.25 11.43
CA GLN A 98 8.12 2.62 11.21
C GLN A 98 7.54 3.62 12.22
N PHE A 99 6.22 3.59 12.42
CA PHE A 99 5.52 4.68 13.13
C PHE A 99 5.14 4.32 14.57
N ALA A 100 4.97 3.04 14.92
CA ALA A 100 4.64 2.63 16.30
C ALA A 100 5.84 2.77 17.24
N SER A 101 7.06 2.90 16.70
CA SER A 101 8.26 3.20 17.49
C SER A 101 8.24 4.60 18.15
N SER A 102 7.24 5.44 17.87
CA SER A 102 7.12 6.77 18.47
C SER A 102 6.59 6.76 19.91
N ARG A 103 6.04 5.65 20.42
CA ARG A 103 5.59 5.55 21.82
C ARG A 103 5.87 4.20 22.45
N SER A 104 6.50 4.23 23.62
CA SER A 104 6.75 3.14 24.58
C SER A 104 8.02 2.29 24.39
N SER A 105 9.16 2.88 24.74
CA SER A 105 9.95 2.28 25.81
C SER A 105 9.07 2.10 27.05
N GLY A 106 8.50 0.90 27.21
CA GLY A 106 7.62 0.55 28.33
C GLY A 106 7.57 -0.96 28.53
N LYS A 107 8.70 -1.51 29.00
CA LYS A 107 8.87 -2.81 29.69
C LYS A 107 7.76 -3.84 29.49
N GLN A 108 8.08 -4.89 28.73
CA GLN A 108 7.61 -6.25 29.06
C GLN A 108 7.95 -6.55 30.53
N SER A 109 6.96 -6.98 31.29
CA SER A 109 7.12 -7.63 32.60
C SER A 109 6.35 -8.94 32.60
#